data_AF-A0A1I3F9D6-F1
#
_entry.id   AF-A0A1I3F9D6-F1
#
_cell.length_a   1.000
_cell.length_b   1.000
_cell.length_c   1.000
_cell.angle_alpha   90.00
_cell.angle_beta   90.00
_cell.angle_gamma   90.00
#
_symmetry.space_group_name_H-M   'P 1'
#
loop_
_entity.id
_entity.type
_entity.pdbx_description
1 polymer ?
#
loop_
_entity_poly.entity_id
_entity_poly.type
_entity_poly.pdbx_seq_one_letter_code
_entity_poly.pdbx_strand_id
1 'polypeptide(L)'
;MENILSVEDQNFLENIYKNFGVQNIICDESGLNFLENSSPFGFSSNESSLNYLTQIFKKLKYRMDSNFRMEFYSAGFNIAVLRN
;
A
#
# COMPACT_ATOMS: atom_id res chain seq x y z
N MET A 1 -10.23 11.18 16.08
CA MET A 1 -10.31 10.36 14.85
C MET A 1 -9.46 9.13 15.09
N GLU A 2 -10.06 7.94 15.06
CA GLU A 2 -9.35 6.69 15.27
C GLU A 2 -8.52 6.36 14.02
N ASN A 3 -7.24 6.03 14.23
CA ASN A 3 -6.36 5.63 13.14
C ASN A 3 -6.72 4.19 12.76
N ILE A 4 -7.18 3.96 11.52
CA ILE A 4 -7.58 2.63 11.07
C ILE A 4 -6.40 1.67 10.90
N LEU A 5 -5.19 2.23 10.78
CA LEU A 5 -3.95 1.46 10.69
C LEU A 5 -3.32 1.32 12.07
N SER A 6 -3.01 0.07 12.44
CA SER A 6 -2.21 -0.22 13.61
C SER A 6 -0.77 0.29 13.43
N VAL A 7 0.00 0.32 14.52
CA VAL A 7 1.44 0.61 14.46
C VAL A 7 2.17 -0.45 13.63
N GLU A 8 1.71 -1.70 13.68
CA GLU A 8 2.26 -2.79 12.87
C GLU A 8 1.97 -2.58 11.37
N ASP A 9 0.75 -2.18 11.02
CA ASP A 9 0.37 -1.86 9.64
C ASP A 9 1.30 -0.75 9.09
N GLN A 10 1.54 0.31 9.88
CA GLN A 10 2.42 1.43 9.50
C GLN A 10 3.88 1.00 9.33
N ASN A 11 4.42 0.23 10.28
CA ASN A 11 5.79 -0.29 10.21
C ASN A 11 5.99 -1.19 8.98
N PHE A 12 4.99 -2.00 8.64
CA PHE A 12 5.02 -2.85 7.47
C PHE A 12 5.03 -2.03 6.17
N LEU A 13 4.20 -1.00 6.06
CA LEU A 13 4.17 -0.09 4.92
C LEU A 13 5.50 0.65 4.73
N GLU A 14 6.15 1.11 5.80
CA GLU A 14 7.49 1.70 5.71
C GLU A 14 8.55 0.71 5.20
N ASN A 15 8.47 -0.55 5.65
CA ASN A 15 9.39 -1.61 5.23
C ASN A 15 9.24 -1.95 3.75
N ILE A 16 8.04 -1.81 3.18
CA ILE A 16 7.80 -2.01 1.75
C ILE A 16 8.67 -1.06 0.92
N TYR A 17 8.63 0.23 1.26
CA TYR A 17 9.44 1.24 0.57
C TYR A 17 10.93 1.00 0.78
N LYS A 18 11.36 0.81 2.04
CA LYS A 18 12.78 0.69 2.40
C LYS A 18 13.46 -0.52 1.77
N ASN A 19 12.77 -1.66 1.70
CA ASN A 19 13.38 -2.93 1.28
C ASN A 19 13.14 -3.27 -0.19
N PHE A 20 12.06 -2.77 -0.79
CA PHE A 20 11.68 -3.15 -2.16
C PHE A 20 11.57 -1.96 -3.12
N GLY A 21 11.77 -0.73 -2.63
CA GLY A 21 11.76 0.47 -3.46
C GLY A 21 10.39 0.76 -4.08
N VAL A 22 9.31 0.17 -3.56
CA VAL A 22 7.96 0.39 -4.08
C VAL A 22 7.54 1.82 -3.79
N GLN A 23 7.40 2.62 -4.84
CA GLN A 23 7.08 4.05 -4.72
C GLN A 23 5.57 4.29 -4.77
N ASN A 24 4.83 3.47 -5.51
CA ASN A 24 3.41 3.69 -5.72
C ASN A 24 2.64 2.37 -5.78
N ILE A 25 1.53 2.31 -5.04
CA ILE A 25 0.56 1.22 -5.10
C ILE A 25 -0.82 1.84 -5.32
N ILE A 26 -1.50 1.39 -6.37
CA ILE A 26 -2.87 1.78 -6.67
C ILE A 26 -3.80 0.68 -6.15
N CYS A 27 -4.89 1.08 -5.52
CA CYS A 27 -6.00 0.20 -5.19
C CYS A 27 -7.25 0.68 -5.87
N ASP A 28 -7.73 -0.16 -6.78
CA ASP A 28 -8.94 0.06 -7.56
C ASP A 28 -9.82 -1.19 -7.56
N GLU A 29 -10.88 -1.19 -8.37
CA GLU A 29 -11.83 -2.30 -8.49
C GLU A 29 -11.19 -3.61 -8.98
N SER A 30 -10.02 -3.53 -9.64
CA SER A 30 -9.25 -4.71 -10.08
C SER A 30 -8.31 -5.23 -8.99
N GLY A 31 -8.19 -4.53 -7.86
CA GLY A 31 -7.35 -4.90 -6.73
C GLY A 31 -6.10 -4.02 -6.58
N LEU A 32 -4.98 -4.64 -6.19
CA LEU A 32 -3.71 -3.96 -5.97
C LEU A 32 -2.87 -3.95 -7.25
N ASN A 33 -2.49 -2.75 -7.69
CA ASN A 33 -1.64 -2.52 -8.86
C ASN A 33 -0.33 -1.83 -8.44
N PHE A 34 0.80 -2.47 -8.72
CA PHE A 34 2.14 -1.92 -8.49
C PHE A 34 2.63 -1.25 -9.77
N LEU A 35 3.08 0.01 -9.70
CA LEU A 35 3.58 0.71 -10.88
C LEU A 35 4.98 0.19 -11.27
N GLU A 36 5.19 -0.07 -12.57
CA GLU A 36 6.29 -0.86 -13.14
C GLU A 36 7.72 -0.31 -12.89
N ASN A 37 7.87 0.94 -12.45
CA ASN A 37 9.19 1.54 -12.20
C ASN A 37 9.83 1.15 -10.86
N SER A 38 9.11 0.41 -10.02
CA SER A 38 9.64 -0.17 -8.79
C SER A 38 9.46 -1.66 -8.85
N SER A 39 10.37 -2.35 -9.52
CA SER A 39 10.21 -3.79 -9.73
C SER A 39 10.23 -4.53 -8.39
N PRO A 40 9.11 -5.12 -7.95
CA PRO A 40 8.98 -5.70 -6.64
C PRO A 40 9.48 -7.16 -6.66
N PHE A 41 10.50 -7.52 -7.44
CA PHE A 41 10.92 -8.92 -7.61
C PHE A 41 11.16 -9.63 -6.27
N GLY A 42 11.57 -8.90 -5.22
CA GLY A 42 11.69 -9.43 -3.85
C GLY A 42 10.40 -9.45 -3.03
N PHE A 43 9.42 -8.58 -3.30
CA PHE A 43 8.17 -8.48 -2.54
C PHE A 43 7.07 -9.38 -3.12
N SER A 44 6.95 -9.44 -4.45
CA SER A 44 5.93 -10.21 -5.16
C SER A 44 6.10 -11.72 -5.01
N SER A 45 7.26 -12.18 -4.55
CA SER A 45 7.56 -13.59 -4.27
C SER A 45 7.24 -14.03 -2.84
N ASN A 46 6.81 -13.10 -1.97
CA ASN A 46 6.44 -13.37 -0.58
C ASN A 46 4.92 -13.29 -0.39
N GLU A 47 4.25 -14.43 -0.53
CA GLU A 47 2.79 -14.56 -0.44
C GLU A 47 2.21 -13.98 0.87
N SER A 48 2.88 -14.23 2.00
CA SER A 48 2.46 -13.71 3.30
C SER A 48 2.47 -12.18 3.34
N SER A 49 3.49 -11.55 2.74
CA SER A 49 3.59 -10.09 2.68
C SER A 49 2.54 -9.49 1.76
N LEU A 50 2.26 -10.12 0.61
CA LEU A 50 1.17 -9.70 -0.27
C LEU A 50 -0.21 -9.83 0.39
N ASN A 51 -0.44 -10.91 1.14
CA ASN A 51 -1.68 -11.10 1.88
C ASN A 51 -1.86 -10.02 2.96
N TYR A 52 -0.82 -9.73 3.74
CA TYR A 52 -0.88 -8.69 4.76
C TYR A 52 -1.11 -7.30 4.17
N LEU A 53 -0.40 -6.96 3.08
CA LEU A 53 -0.65 -5.73 2.33
C LEU A 53 -2.10 -5.64 1.85
N THR A 54 -2.65 -6.73 1.32
CA THR A 54 -4.04 -6.79 0.88
C THR A 54 -5.01 -6.52 2.03
N GLN A 55 -4.74 -7.01 3.24
CA GLN A 55 -5.57 -6.72 4.40
C GLN A 55 -5.51 -5.23 4.80
N ILE A 56 -4.32 -4.63 4.79
CA ILE A 56 -4.13 -3.19 5.04
C ILE A 56 -4.96 -2.37 4.03
N PHE A 57 -4.85 -2.69 2.75
CA PHE A 57 -5.53 -1.94 1.70
C PHE A 57 -7.05 -2.15 1.71
N LYS A 58 -7.54 -3.32 2.13
CA LYS A 58 -8.98 -3.53 2.40
C LYS A 58 -9.50 -2.61 3.51
N LYS A 59 -8.75 -2.45 4.62
CA LYS A 59 -9.10 -1.50 5.69
C LYS A 59 -9.21 -0.08 5.11
N LEU A 60 -8.21 0.34 4.33
CA LEU A 60 -8.17 1.68 3.72
C LEU A 60 -9.31 1.89 2.71
N LYS A 61 -9.54 0.93 1.80
CA LYS A 61 -10.65 0.97 0.82
C LYS A 61 -12.00 1.08 1.52
N TYR A 62 -12.23 0.30 2.58
CA TYR A 62 -13.44 0.39 3.40
C TYR A 62 -13.62 1.78 4.03
N ARG A 63 -12.53 2.37 4.55
CA ARG A 63 -12.58 3.69 5.19
C ARG A 63 -12.76 4.84 4.22
N MET A 64 -12.19 4.73 3.03
CA MET A 64 -12.18 5.78 2.01
C MET A 64 -13.37 5.69 1.07
N ASP A 65 -13.96 4.51 0.94
CA ASP A 65 -15.04 4.20 -0.02
C ASP A 65 -14.72 4.69 -1.44
N SER A 66 -13.45 4.53 -1.84
CA SER A 66 -12.96 5.10 -3.09
C SER A 66 -11.67 4.41 -3.56
N ASN A 67 -11.37 4.54 -4.84
CA ASN A 67 -10.05 4.18 -5.36
C ASN A 67 -9.02 5.11 -4.76
N PHE A 68 -7.82 4.59 -4.49
CA PHE A 68 -6.76 5.41 -3.92
C PHE A 68 -5.40 4.96 -4.40
N ARG A 69 -4.44 5.86 -4.28
CA ARG A 69 -3.03 5.61 -4.49
C ARG A 69 -2.30 5.85 -3.18
N MET A 70 -1.46 4.91 -2.82
CA MET A 70 -0.47 5.09 -1.77
C MET A 70 0.86 5.45 -2.42
N GLU A 71 1.40 6.59 -2.03
CA GLU A 71 2.67 7.12 -2.52
C GLU A 71 3.68 7.06 -1.37
N PHE A 72 4.75 6.30 -1.56
CA PHE A 72 5.79 6.10 -0.57
C PHE A 72 7.00 7.00 -0.87
N TYR A 73 7.64 7.45 0.20
CA TYR A 73 8.85 8.29 0.16
C TYR A 73 9.75 7.96 1.35
N SER A 74 10.98 8.48 1.34
CA SER A 74 12.00 8.15 2.35
C SER A 74 11.60 8.42 3.80
N ALA A 75 10.60 9.28 4.03
CA ALA A 75 10.13 9.70 5.35
C ALA A 75 8.70 9.20 5.69
N GLY A 76 8.11 8.31 4.89
CA GLY A 76 6.77 7.77 5.15
C GLY A 76 5.95 7.51 3.89
N PHE A 77 4.64 7.69 3.99
CA PHE A 77 3.72 7.50 2.88
C PHE A 77 2.54 8.47 2.97
N ASN A 78 1.97 8.79 1.82
CA ASN A 78 0.74 9.56 1.67
C ASN A 78 -0.31 8.71 0.97
N ILE A 79 -1.58 9.05 1.20
CA ILE A 79 -2.69 8.41 0.51
C ILE A 79 -3.50 9.47 -0.23
N ALA A 80 -3.60 9.31 -1.55
CA ALA A 80 -4.37 10.17 -2.42
C ALA A 80 -5.61 9.42 -2.92
N VAL A 81 -6.79 9.94 -2.64
CA VAL A 81 -8.04 9.42 -3.21
C VAL A 81 -8.08 9.75 -4.70
N LEU A 82 -8.35 8.74 -5.52
CA LEU A 82 -8.52 8.86 -6.96
C LEU A 82 -10.00 9.11 -7.23
N ARG A 83 -10.35 10.37 -7.48
CA ARG A 83 -11.69 10.73 -7.95
C ARG A 83 -11.74 10.46 -9.46
N ASN A 84 -12.66 9.59 -9.85
CA ASN A 84 -13.06 9.46 -11.26
C ASN A 84 -13.80 10.71 -11.72
#